data_AF-A0A3B1B0N6-F1
#
_entry.id   AF-A0A3B1B0N6-F1
#
_cell.length_a   1.000
_cell.length_b   1.000
_cell.length_c   1.000
_cell.angle_alpha   90.00
_cell.angle_beta   90.00
_cell.angle_gamma   90.00
#
_symmetry.space_group_name_H-M   'P 1'
#
loop_
_entity.id
_entity.type
_entity.pdbx_description
1 polymer ?
#
loop_
_entity_poly.entity_id
_entity_poly.type
_entity_poly.pdbx_seq_one_letter_code
_entity_poly.pdbx_strand_id
1 'polypeptide(L)'
;MRYLFFVSKLYGYSIARPVQAAIRARGDEAAWFVHGVSDKHLHDDEQQLKTAKAVMDYQPDAVFVTSNWVPYFFPGAKVQLFHGFNAEKRDEHVGHFRIRGDFDLYCTQGPSTTPKFQQLAQQHGYFRAVETGWPKIDPLFQTDEQTGLREQLGIKKPIVLYTSTFSRRLTAAPRLHDAIAQLANEGRWHWLVNLHPKMPSTIVDSYKALEGENLSFMDTDNIIPLLKAADVMV
;
A
#
# COMPACT_ATOMS: atom_id res chain seq x y z
N MET A 1 3.17 20.83 -14.94
CA MET A 1 2.03 20.74 -14.00
C MET A 1 2.55 20.47 -12.60
N ARG A 2 1.74 20.75 -11.56
CA ARG A 2 2.08 20.55 -10.14
C ARG A 2 1.12 19.58 -9.50
N TYR A 3 1.65 18.60 -8.79
CA TYR A 3 0.86 17.57 -8.15
C TYR A 3 1.19 17.47 -6.67
N LEU A 4 0.17 17.21 -5.86
CA LEU A 4 0.32 17.01 -4.43
C LEU A 4 -0.08 15.58 -4.05
N PHE A 5 0.76 14.89 -3.30
CA PHE A 5 0.39 13.66 -2.61
C PHE A 5 -0.08 13.98 -1.19
N PHE A 6 -1.34 13.69 -0.88
CA PHE A 6 -1.86 13.77 0.48
C PHE A 6 -1.81 12.39 1.14
N VAL A 7 -0.93 12.23 2.13
CA VAL A 7 -0.68 10.96 2.82
C VAL A 7 -1.07 11.09 4.29
N SER A 8 -2.07 10.32 4.71
CA SER A 8 -2.55 10.29 6.10
C SER A 8 -2.32 8.96 6.83
N LYS A 9 -1.66 8.01 6.14
CA LYS A 9 -1.34 6.64 6.59
C LYS A 9 -0.04 6.19 5.95
N LEU A 10 0.79 5.40 6.66
CA LEU A 10 2.10 4.94 6.18
C LEU A 10 2.04 4.19 4.85
N TYR A 11 1.00 3.37 4.62
CA TYR A 11 0.82 2.69 3.34
C TYR A 11 0.63 3.65 2.14
N GLY A 12 0.33 4.93 2.39
CA GLY A 12 0.13 5.92 1.34
C GLY A 12 1.40 6.22 0.56
N TYR A 13 2.57 6.12 1.19
CA TYR A 13 3.85 6.31 0.49
C TYR A 13 3.99 5.28 -0.65
N SER A 14 3.90 3.99 -0.34
CA SER A 14 4.07 2.92 -1.35
C SER A 14 3.02 2.95 -2.47
N ILE A 15 1.80 3.44 -2.20
CA ILE A 15 0.78 3.64 -3.24
C ILE A 15 1.15 4.83 -4.15
N ALA A 16 1.68 5.91 -3.59
CA ALA A 16 2.00 7.12 -4.32
C ALA A 16 3.32 7.02 -5.12
N ARG A 17 4.28 6.16 -4.72
CA ARG A 17 5.60 6.04 -5.38
C ARG A 17 5.52 5.87 -6.91
N PRO A 18 4.71 4.96 -7.46
CA PRO A 18 4.70 4.76 -8.92
C PRO A 18 4.05 5.94 -9.65
N VAL A 19 3.05 6.57 -9.04
CA VAL A 19 2.43 7.80 -9.56
C VAL A 19 3.43 8.95 -9.57
N GLN A 20 4.23 9.11 -8.52
CA GLN A 20 5.29 10.10 -8.46
C GLN A 20 6.34 9.88 -9.54
N ALA A 21 6.78 8.63 -9.72
CA ALA A 21 7.76 8.28 -10.75
C ALA A 21 7.24 8.67 -12.15
N ALA A 22 5.97 8.38 -12.44
CA ALA A 22 5.34 8.76 -13.71
C ALA A 22 5.24 10.29 -13.89
N ILE A 23 4.90 11.04 -12.83
CA ILE A 23 4.86 12.51 -12.86
C ILE A 23 6.25 13.08 -13.16
N ARG A 24 7.28 12.64 -12.43
CA ARG A 24 8.66 13.08 -12.61
C ARG A 24 9.20 12.73 -14.00
N ALA A 25 8.88 11.55 -14.52
CA ALA A 25 9.28 11.12 -15.86
C ALA A 25 8.73 12.04 -16.99
N ARG A 26 7.60 12.72 -16.75
CA ARG A 26 7.05 13.73 -17.66
C ARG A 26 7.66 15.13 -17.50
N GLY A 27 8.55 15.33 -16.52
CA GLY A 27 9.11 16.63 -16.17
C GLY A 27 8.17 17.51 -15.34
N ASP A 28 7.11 16.92 -14.75
CA ASP A 28 6.19 17.63 -13.86
C ASP A 28 6.70 17.68 -12.41
N GLU A 29 6.15 18.59 -11.62
CA GLU A 29 6.51 18.75 -10.20
C GLU A 29 5.61 17.90 -9.29
N ALA A 30 6.20 17.30 -8.25
CA ALA A 30 5.51 16.53 -7.24
C ALA A 30 5.94 16.96 -5.83
N ALA A 31 4.95 17.27 -4.98
CA ALA A 31 5.15 17.56 -3.57
C ALA A 31 4.31 16.65 -2.67
N TRP A 32 4.65 16.60 -1.38
CA TRP A 32 3.99 15.76 -0.38
C TRP A 32 3.40 16.58 0.75
N PHE A 33 2.17 16.28 1.15
CA PHE A 33 1.58 16.72 2.40
C PHE A 33 1.33 15.50 3.30
N VAL A 34 2.12 15.40 4.38
CA VAL A 34 2.07 14.27 5.31
C VAL A 34 1.26 14.66 6.55
N HIS A 35 0.18 13.94 6.84
CA HIS A 35 -0.75 14.26 7.91
C HIS A 35 -0.90 13.12 8.93
N GLY A 36 -0.52 13.38 10.20
CA GLY A 36 -0.79 12.46 11.30
C GLY A 36 -0.02 11.12 11.23
N VAL A 37 1.02 11.05 10.39
CA VAL A 37 1.99 9.95 10.32
C VAL A 37 3.40 10.51 10.18
N SER A 38 4.40 9.67 10.44
CA SER A 38 5.80 10.06 10.30
C SER A 38 6.15 10.37 8.84
N ASP A 39 6.97 11.40 8.64
CA ASP A 39 7.55 11.84 7.37
C ASP A 39 8.92 11.21 7.07
N LYS A 40 9.44 10.36 7.96
CA LYS A 40 10.72 9.63 7.80
C LYS A 40 10.82 8.75 6.56
N HIS A 41 9.70 8.50 5.88
CA HIS A 41 9.61 7.68 4.68
C HIS A 41 9.75 8.50 3.38
N LEU A 42 9.85 9.83 3.48
CA LEU A 42 10.24 10.68 2.38
C LEU A 42 11.74 10.52 2.09
N HIS A 43 12.10 10.59 0.81
CA HIS A 43 13.49 10.65 0.37
C HIS A 43 13.99 12.10 0.39
N ASP A 44 15.31 12.28 0.43
CA ASP A 44 15.94 13.60 0.59
C ASP A 44 15.64 14.57 -0.57
N ASP A 45 15.35 14.05 -1.76
CA ASP A 45 15.02 14.82 -2.96
C ASP A 45 13.53 15.21 -3.05
N GLU A 46 12.73 14.92 -2.02
CA GLU A 46 11.28 15.12 -2.04
C GLU A 46 10.84 16.39 -1.35
N GLN A 47 10.04 17.20 -2.05
CA GLN A 47 9.47 18.41 -1.49
C GLN A 47 8.30 18.07 -0.54
N GLN A 48 8.43 18.41 0.74
CA GLN A 48 7.35 18.31 1.71
C GLN A 48 6.74 19.69 2.00
N LEU A 49 5.43 19.82 1.79
CA LEU A 49 4.63 20.98 2.18
C LEU A 49 4.04 20.72 3.56
N LYS A 50 4.52 21.45 4.58
CA LYS A 50 4.18 21.19 5.99
C LYS A 50 2.90 21.88 6.48
N THR A 51 2.36 22.84 5.74
CA THR A 51 1.21 23.64 6.17
C THR A 51 0.18 23.79 5.06
N ALA A 52 -1.08 24.00 5.45
CA ALA A 52 -2.15 24.32 4.50
C ALA A 52 -1.78 25.55 3.65
N LYS A 53 -1.20 26.59 4.26
CA LYS A 53 -0.71 27.77 3.54
C LYS A 53 0.32 27.38 2.45
N ALA A 54 1.29 26.53 2.75
CA ALA A 54 2.26 26.07 1.76
C ALA A 54 1.60 25.33 0.59
N VAL A 55 0.54 24.55 0.86
CA VAL A 55 -0.27 23.91 -0.20
C VAL A 55 -1.02 24.95 -1.05
N MET A 56 -1.61 25.96 -0.41
CA MET A 56 -2.29 27.05 -1.13
C MET A 56 -1.32 27.86 -1.99
N ASP A 57 -0.10 28.12 -1.50
CA ASP A 57 0.94 28.85 -2.23
C ASP A 57 1.53 27.99 -3.37
N TYR A 58 1.61 26.66 -3.20
CA TYR A 58 2.10 25.73 -4.22
C TYR A 58 1.13 25.60 -5.41
N GLN A 59 -0.18 25.73 -5.16
CA GLN A 59 -1.25 25.64 -6.16
C GLN A 59 -1.18 24.37 -7.03
N PRO A 60 -1.31 23.15 -6.44
CA PRO A 60 -1.38 21.91 -7.21
C PRO A 60 -2.56 21.91 -8.20
N ASP A 61 -2.33 21.39 -9.40
CA ASP A 61 -3.35 21.11 -10.41
C ASP A 61 -4.22 19.90 -10.00
N ALA A 62 -3.62 18.93 -9.31
CA ALA A 62 -4.32 17.81 -8.71
C ALA A 62 -3.68 17.33 -7.41
N VAL A 63 -4.52 16.78 -6.52
CA VAL A 63 -4.14 16.18 -5.24
C VAL A 63 -4.48 14.70 -5.28
N PHE A 64 -3.46 13.86 -5.26
CA PHE A 64 -3.59 12.41 -5.16
C PHE A 64 -3.73 11.99 -3.70
N VAL A 65 -4.73 11.15 -3.44
CA VAL A 65 -5.16 10.80 -2.09
C VAL A 65 -5.26 9.29 -1.96
N THR A 66 -4.54 8.72 -0.99
CA THR A 66 -4.53 7.28 -0.74
C THR A 66 -5.46 6.86 0.41
N SER A 67 -6.22 7.82 0.95
CA SER A 67 -7.10 7.65 2.09
C SER A 67 -8.52 8.10 1.75
N ASN A 68 -9.49 7.89 2.64
CA ASN A 68 -10.90 8.16 2.33
C ASN A 68 -11.32 9.62 2.56
N TRP A 69 -10.39 10.56 2.69
CA TRP A 69 -10.68 11.98 2.87
C TRP A 69 -9.47 12.84 2.45
N VAL A 70 -9.72 14.13 2.21
CA VAL A 70 -8.72 15.17 1.93
C VAL A 70 -9.29 16.53 2.35
N PRO A 71 -8.49 17.53 2.78
CA PRO A 71 -9.00 18.87 3.04
C PRO A 71 -9.66 19.46 1.78
N TYR A 72 -10.97 19.74 1.86
CA TYR A 72 -11.77 20.20 0.72
C TYR A 72 -11.25 21.49 0.09
N PHE A 73 -10.63 22.36 0.90
CA PHE A 73 -10.14 23.67 0.49
C PHE A 73 -8.76 23.65 -0.17
N PHE A 74 -8.07 22.50 -0.22
CA PHE A 74 -6.85 22.40 -1.03
C PHE A 74 -7.22 22.69 -2.50
N PRO A 75 -6.37 23.35 -3.29
CA PRO A 75 -6.64 23.59 -4.70
C PRO A 75 -6.46 22.31 -5.54
N GLY A 76 -6.81 22.37 -6.82
CA GLY A 76 -6.67 21.28 -7.78
C GLY A 76 -7.75 20.20 -7.71
N ALA A 77 -7.77 19.29 -8.69
CA ALA A 77 -8.68 18.14 -8.70
C ALA A 77 -8.32 17.13 -7.61
N LYS A 78 -9.29 16.57 -6.92
CA LYS A 78 -9.11 15.57 -5.85
C LYS A 78 -9.22 14.17 -6.44
N VAL A 79 -8.11 13.44 -6.45
CA VAL A 79 -7.97 12.15 -7.12
C VAL A 79 -7.77 11.03 -6.08
N GLN A 80 -8.71 10.10 -6.02
CA GLN A 80 -8.66 8.94 -5.12
C GLN A 80 -7.88 7.78 -5.74
N LEU A 81 -6.82 7.34 -5.06
CA LEU A 81 -5.98 6.18 -5.42
C LEU A 81 -6.31 4.91 -4.62
N PHE A 82 -7.22 5.01 -3.66
CA PHE A 82 -7.64 3.96 -2.73
C PHE A 82 -6.54 3.45 -1.81
N HIS A 83 -6.92 2.96 -0.65
CA HIS A 83 -5.99 2.36 0.32
C HIS A 83 -5.68 0.88 0.05
N GLY A 84 -6.51 0.21 -0.76
CA GLY A 84 -6.41 -1.21 -1.09
C GLY A 84 -7.65 -1.71 -1.82
N PHE A 85 -7.63 -2.99 -2.22
CA PHE A 85 -8.75 -3.66 -2.90
C PHE A 85 -10.00 -3.79 -2.02
N ASN A 86 -11.16 -3.95 -2.65
CA ASN A 86 -12.36 -4.38 -1.95
C ASN A 86 -12.18 -5.81 -1.43
N ALA A 87 -12.02 -5.95 -0.12
CA ALA A 87 -11.84 -7.25 0.53
C ALA A 87 -13.15 -7.80 1.14
N GLU A 88 -14.30 -7.19 0.83
CA GLU A 88 -15.65 -7.58 1.29
C GLU A 88 -15.78 -7.77 2.81
N LYS A 89 -14.87 -7.15 3.58
CA LYS A 89 -14.81 -7.29 5.05
C LYS A 89 -15.95 -6.58 5.77
N ARG A 90 -16.70 -5.73 5.07
CA ARG A 90 -17.76 -4.86 5.59
C ARG A 90 -18.85 -4.75 4.54
N ASP A 91 -20.05 -4.41 5.00
CA ASP A 91 -21.16 -4.02 4.15
C ASP A 91 -20.74 -3.01 3.07
N GLU A 92 -21.24 -3.19 1.84
CA GLU A 92 -20.83 -2.42 0.67
C GLU A 92 -21.09 -0.91 0.81
N HIS A 93 -22.14 -0.53 1.54
CA HIS A 93 -22.53 0.87 1.74
C HIS A 93 -21.71 1.57 2.84
N VAL A 94 -21.05 0.81 3.71
CA VAL A 94 -20.19 1.33 4.79
C VAL A 94 -18.71 1.17 4.47
N GLY A 95 -18.39 0.29 3.51
CA GLY A 95 -17.05 -0.10 3.13
C GLY A 95 -16.51 0.65 1.91
N HIS A 96 -16.19 -0.11 0.87
CA HIS A 96 -15.38 0.33 -0.25
C HIS A 96 -16.09 1.32 -1.19
N PHE A 97 -17.43 1.24 -1.29
CA PHE A 97 -18.23 2.04 -2.23
C PHE A 97 -18.87 3.29 -1.61
N ARG A 98 -18.53 3.64 -0.36
CA ARG A 98 -19.09 4.81 0.31
C ARG A 98 -18.55 6.11 -0.30
N ILE A 99 -19.42 6.89 -0.93
CA ILE A 99 -19.12 8.21 -1.49
C ILE A 99 -19.28 9.28 -0.40
N ARG A 100 -18.29 10.18 -0.27
CA ARG A 100 -18.25 11.22 0.78
C ARG A 100 -18.34 12.66 0.28
N GLY A 101 -18.24 12.88 -1.04
CA GLY A 101 -18.19 14.22 -1.61
C GLY A 101 -16.79 14.84 -1.70
N ASP A 102 -15.74 14.08 -1.38
CA ASP A 102 -14.38 14.63 -1.26
C ASP A 102 -13.55 14.54 -2.55
N PHE A 103 -14.02 13.84 -3.59
CA PHE A 103 -13.21 13.46 -4.75
C PHE A 103 -13.88 13.78 -6.08
N ASP A 104 -13.10 14.31 -7.03
CA ASP A 104 -13.51 14.61 -8.40
C ASP A 104 -13.25 13.42 -9.34
N LEU A 105 -12.27 12.58 -9.03
CA LEU A 105 -11.89 11.40 -9.79
C LEU A 105 -11.57 10.22 -8.88
N TYR A 106 -12.18 9.06 -9.16
CA TYR A 106 -11.84 7.78 -8.57
C TYR A 106 -11.06 6.93 -9.59
N CYS A 107 -9.80 6.62 -9.27
CA CYS A 107 -8.96 5.72 -10.05
C CYS A 107 -9.16 4.29 -9.53
N THR A 108 -10.12 3.57 -10.11
CA THR A 108 -10.53 2.23 -9.64
C THR A 108 -9.57 1.16 -10.10
N GLN A 109 -9.48 0.07 -9.33
CA GLN A 109 -8.44 -0.93 -9.49
C GLN A 109 -8.72 -1.95 -10.61
N GLY A 110 -9.98 -2.14 -11.00
CA GLY A 110 -10.33 -3.18 -11.96
C GLY A 110 -11.83 -3.49 -12.05
N PRO A 111 -12.20 -4.48 -12.88
CA PRO A 111 -13.58 -4.72 -13.28
C PRO A 111 -14.51 -5.14 -12.12
N SER A 112 -13.95 -5.55 -10.97
CA SER A 112 -14.72 -5.87 -9.77
C SER A 112 -15.22 -4.64 -9.01
N THR A 113 -14.64 -3.45 -9.24
CA THR A 113 -15.03 -2.20 -8.55
C THR A 113 -15.45 -1.10 -9.52
N THR A 114 -14.85 -1.02 -10.72
CA THR A 114 -15.09 0.06 -11.70
C THR A 114 -16.56 0.23 -12.06
N PRO A 115 -17.34 -0.80 -12.44
CA PRO A 115 -18.73 -0.61 -12.89
C PRO A 115 -19.62 0.01 -11.82
N LYS A 116 -19.43 -0.38 -10.56
CA LYS A 116 -20.18 0.17 -9.42
C LYS A 116 -19.85 1.64 -9.19
N PHE A 117 -18.57 2.02 -9.26
CA PHE A 117 -18.15 3.42 -9.15
C PHE A 117 -18.64 4.28 -10.32
N GLN A 118 -18.71 3.73 -11.54
CA GLN A 118 -19.28 4.42 -12.70
C GLN A 118 -20.79 4.64 -12.52
N GLN A 119 -21.52 3.67 -11.99
CA GLN A 119 -22.93 3.85 -11.62
C GLN A 119 -23.09 4.95 -10.56
N LEU A 120 -22.26 4.94 -9.52
CA LEU A 120 -22.28 5.98 -8.48
C LEU A 120 -21.93 7.36 -9.05
N ALA A 121 -20.99 7.44 -10.01
CA ALA A 121 -20.63 8.66 -10.70
C ALA A 121 -21.83 9.25 -11.47
N GLN A 122 -22.59 8.40 -12.17
CA GLN A 122 -23.83 8.81 -12.87
C GLN A 122 -24.90 9.30 -11.89
N GLN A 123 -25.04 8.63 -10.73
CA GLN A 123 -26.04 9.00 -9.72
C GLN A 123 -25.72 10.33 -9.03
N HIS A 124 -24.45 10.59 -8.73
CA HIS A 124 -24.03 11.77 -7.99
C HIS A 124 -23.70 12.98 -8.87
N GLY A 125 -23.24 12.76 -10.11
CA GLY A 125 -23.05 13.81 -11.12
C GLY A 125 -21.83 14.73 -10.96
N TYR A 126 -21.08 14.66 -9.86
CA TYR A 126 -19.95 15.56 -9.61
C TYR A 126 -18.56 14.92 -9.75
N PHE A 127 -18.46 13.60 -9.94
CA PHE A 127 -17.18 12.90 -10.06
C PHE A 127 -17.16 11.93 -11.24
N ARG A 128 -15.95 11.49 -11.61
CA ARG A 128 -15.73 10.43 -12.61
C ARG A 128 -15.06 9.21 -11.98
N ALA A 129 -15.24 8.05 -12.60
CA ALA A 129 -14.56 6.82 -12.24
C ALA A 129 -13.87 6.24 -13.47
N VAL A 130 -12.57 5.95 -13.36
CA VAL A 130 -11.73 5.42 -14.44
C VAL A 130 -10.94 4.24 -13.91
N GLU A 131 -10.96 3.14 -14.65
CA GLU A 131 -10.15 1.97 -14.33
C GLU A 131 -8.68 2.22 -14.68
N THR A 132 -7.80 2.10 -13.70
CA THR A 132 -6.36 2.39 -13.85
C THR A 132 -5.45 1.27 -13.37
N GLY A 133 -6.00 0.21 -12.75
CA GLY A 133 -5.20 -0.66 -11.89
C GLY A 133 -4.93 0.00 -10.55
N TRP A 134 -4.08 -0.63 -9.72
CA TRP A 134 -3.69 -0.09 -8.42
C TRP A 134 -2.19 0.21 -8.39
N PRO A 135 -1.76 1.49 -8.30
CA PRO A 135 -0.36 1.86 -8.44
C PRO A 135 0.59 1.09 -7.54
N LYS A 136 0.17 0.71 -6.32
CA LYS A 136 1.01 -0.04 -5.37
C LYS A 136 1.57 -1.35 -5.94
N ILE A 137 0.88 -1.99 -6.88
CA ILE A 137 1.33 -3.25 -7.48
C ILE A 137 2.12 -3.06 -8.78
N ASP A 138 2.22 -1.84 -9.31
CA ASP A 138 3.01 -1.57 -10.53
C ASP A 138 4.45 -2.11 -10.43
N PRO A 139 5.18 -1.94 -9.30
CA PRO A 139 6.54 -2.46 -9.18
C PRO A 139 6.64 -3.98 -9.24
N LEU A 140 5.54 -4.71 -9.02
CA LEU A 140 5.53 -6.19 -9.14
C LEU A 140 5.86 -6.63 -10.56
N PHE A 141 5.45 -5.85 -11.56
CA PHE A 141 5.59 -6.18 -12.99
C PHE A 141 6.80 -5.52 -13.66
N GLN A 142 7.54 -4.68 -12.94
CA GLN A 142 8.80 -4.12 -13.42
C GLN A 142 9.90 -5.18 -13.40
N THR A 143 10.64 -5.27 -14.49
CA THR A 143 11.73 -6.24 -14.70
C THR A 143 13.07 -5.81 -14.09
N ASP A 144 13.10 -4.70 -13.34
CA ASP A 144 14.36 -4.08 -12.92
C ASP A 144 15.30 -5.02 -12.16
N GLU A 145 16.55 -5.04 -12.62
CA GLU A 145 17.72 -5.82 -12.21
C GLU A 145 18.24 -5.51 -10.79
N GLN A 146 17.41 -4.96 -9.90
CA GLN A 146 17.81 -4.87 -8.50
C GLN A 146 17.93 -6.29 -7.96
N THR A 147 19.14 -6.65 -7.52
CA THR A 147 19.44 -7.90 -6.84
C THR A 147 18.26 -8.31 -5.97
N GLY A 148 17.57 -9.38 -6.37
CA GLY A 148 16.33 -9.77 -5.71
C GLY A 148 16.62 -10.00 -4.23
N LEU A 149 15.61 -9.79 -3.39
CA LEU A 149 15.71 -10.05 -1.96
C LEU A 149 16.24 -11.49 -1.70
N ARG A 150 15.94 -12.43 -2.60
CA ARG A 150 16.48 -13.79 -2.61
C ARG A 150 18.01 -13.82 -2.69
N GLU A 151 18.61 -13.13 -3.66
CA GLU A 151 20.06 -13.02 -3.84
C GLU A 151 20.70 -12.31 -2.66
N GLN A 152 20.09 -11.23 -2.17
CA GLN A 152 20.58 -10.46 -1.02
C GLN A 152 20.64 -11.31 0.26
N LEU A 153 19.64 -12.16 0.47
CA LEU A 153 19.59 -13.08 1.61
C LEU A 153 20.42 -14.35 1.37
N GLY A 154 20.97 -14.57 0.16
CA GLY A 154 21.75 -15.75 -0.19
C GLY A 154 20.96 -17.06 -0.14
N ILE A 155 19.62 -17.00 -0.27
CA ILE A 155 18.74 -18.15 -0.06
C ILE A 155 18.69 -19.01 -1.33
N LYS A 156 19.15 -20.25 -1.22
CA LYS A 156 19.10 -21.26 -2.31
C LYS A 156 17.88 -22.19 -2.22
N LYS A 157 17.26 -22.31 -1.04
CA LYS A 157 16.09 -23.15 -0.81
C LYS A 157 14.84 -22.52 -1.44
N PRO A 158 13.76 -23.29 -1.67
CA PRO A 158 12.48 -22.70 -2.05
C PRO A 158 11.95 -21.83 -0.90
N ILE A 159 11.41 -20.66 -1.24
CA ILE A 159 10.97 -19.63 -0.31
C ILE A 159 9.45 -19.65 -0.17
N VAL A 160 8.97 -19.73 1.08
CA VAL A 160 7.56 -19.57 1.43
C VAL A 160 7.36 -18.21 2.11
N LEU A 161 6.55 -17.35 1.51
CA LEU A 161 6.11 -16.11 2.13
C LEU A 161 4.84 -16.36 2.93
N TYR A 162 4.90 -16.14 4.24
CA TYR A 162 3.74 -16.16 5.11
C TYR A 162 3.33 -14.75 5.50
N THR A 163 2.06 -14.40 5.27
CA THR A 163 1.49 -13.13 5.75
C THR A 163 0.19 -13.31 6.51
N SER A 164 -0.10 -12.44 7.48
CA SER A 164 -1.39 -12.46 8.16
C SER A 164 -1.88 -11.09 8.59
N THR A 165 -3.18 -10.87 8.45
CA THR A 165 -3.89 -9.69 8.95
C THR A 165 -4.08 -9.74 10.47
N PHE A 166 -4.25 -8.58 11.10
CA PHE A 166 -4.60 -8.46 12.53
C PHE A 166 -6.09 -8.71 12.84
N SER A 167 -6.94 -8.76 11.80
CA SER A 167 -8.39 -8.88 11.98
C SER A 167 -8.75 -10.23 12.60
N ARG A 168 -9.29 -10.24 13.82
CA ARG A 168 -9.56 -11.47 14.61
C ARG A 168 -10.29 -12.58 13.84
N ARG A 169 -11.25 -12.23 12.97
CA ARG A 169 -12.02 -13.20 12.17
C ARG A 169 -11.23 -13.81 11.00
N LEU A 170 -10.13 -13.19 10.60
CA LEU A 170 -9.38 -13.53 9.37
C LEU A 170 -7.91 -13.86 9.64
N THR A 171 -7.40 -13.59 10.84
CA THR A 171 -5.99 -13.84 11.16
C THR A 171 -5.72 -15.34 11.26
N ALA A 172 -4.65 -15.78 10.60
CA ALA A 172 -4.11 -17.12 10.72
C ALA A 172 -2.90 -17.18 11.66
N ALA A 173 -2.31 -16.04 12.04
CA ALA A 173 -1.03 -15.98 12.75
C ALA A 173 -0.98 -16.83 14.02
N PRO A 174 -1.97 -16.78 14.94
CA PRO A 174 -1.92 -17.64 16.13
C PRO A 174 -2.11 -19.12 15.82
N ARG A 175 -2.81 -19.46 14.74
CA ARG A 175 -3.18 -20.85 14.41
C ARG A 175 -2.08 -21.58 13.66
N LEU A 176 -1.30 -20.87 12.84
CA LEU A 176 -0.24 -21.46 12.03
C LEU A 176 1.14 -21.38 12.68
N HIS A 177 1.27 -20.71 13.83
CA HIS A 177 2.55 -20.49 14.49
C HIS A 177 3.35 -21.78 14.70
N ASP A 178 2.76 -22.76 15.38
CA ASP A 178 3.47 -24.00 15.74
C ASP A 178 3.78 -24.86 14.51
N ALA A 179 2.89 -24.87 13.52
CA ALA A 179 3.12 -25.56 12.26
C ALA A 179 4.28 -24.91 11.47
N ILE A 180 4.34 -23.59 11.40
CA ILE A 180 5.43 -22.86 10.75
C ILE A 180 6.74 -23.10 11.51
N ALA A 181 6.73 -23.05 12.85
CA ALA A 181 7.90 -23.34 13.67
C ALA A 181 8.45 -24.76 13.40
N GLN A 182 7.57 -25.76 13.36
CA GLN A 182 7.95 -27.13 13.01
C GLN A 182 8.54 -27.22 11.60
N LEU A 183 7.87 -26.66 10.59
CA LEU A 183 8.31 -26.73 9.19
C LEU A 183 9.61 -25.95 8.93
N ALA A 184 9.84 -24.85 9.65
CA ALA A 184 11.10 -24.11 9.61
C ALA A 184 12.25 -24.95 10.20
N ASN A 185 12.01 -25.69 11.29
CA ASN A 185 13.00 -26.59 11.89
C ASN A 185 13.33 -27.80 10.99
N GLU A 186 12.38 -28.28 10.18
CA GLU A 186 12.65 -29.32 9.17
C GLU A 186 13.59 -28.83 8.06
N GLY A 187 13.69 -27.51 7.85
CA GLY A 187 14.69 -26.87 7.00
C GLY A 187 14.58 -27.13 5.50
N ARG A 188 13.43 -27.65 5.05
CA ARG A 188 13.12 -27.90 3.63
C ARG A 188 12.87 -26.61 2.83
N TRP A 189 12.38 -25.56 3.50
CA TRP A 189 12.06 -24.27 2.92
C TRP A 189 12.70 -23.16 3.73
N HIS A 190 12.86 -21.99 3.12
CA HIS A 190 13.09 -20.75 3.85
C HIS A 190 11.77 -20.00 4.01
N TRP A 191 11.45 -19.58 5.23
CA TRP A 191 10.22 -18.85 5.53
C TRP A 191 10.51 -17.35 5.61
N LEU A 192 9.80 -16.56 4.82
CA LEU A 192 9.71 -15.12 5.02
C LEU A 192 8.40 -14.83 5.73
N VAL A 193 8.46 -14.29 6.95
CA VAL A 193 7.27 -13.96 7.73
C VAL A 193 7.08 -12.45 7.75
N ASN A 194 5.93 -11.96 7.29
CA ASN A 194 5.55 -10.55 7.43
C ASN A 194 4.14 -10.44 8.03
N LEU A 195 4.04 -9.83 9.21
CA LEU A 195 2.75 -9.64 9.90
C LEU A 195 2.30 -8.19 9.81
N HIS A 196 0.99 -7.98 9.73
CA HIS A 196 0.45 -6.62 9.66
C HIS A 196 0.90 -5.79 10.89
N PRO A 197 1.27 -4.50 10.74
CA PRO A 197 1.75 -3.63 11.84
C PRO A 197 0.78 -3.39 13.01
N LYS A 198 -0.44 -3.93 12.95
CA LYS A 198 -1.47 -3.85 14.00
C LYS A 198 -1.67 -5.20 14.70
N MET A 199 -0.88 -6.20 14.34
CA MET A 199 -0.86 -7.48 15.02
C MET A 199 -0.45 -7.25 16.49
N PRO A 200 -1.04 -7.97 17.47
CA PRO A 200 -0.60 -7.89 18.85
C PRO A 200 0.90 -8.16 18.95
N SER A 201 1.62 -7.35 19.74
CA SER A 201 3.08 -7.48 19.90
C SER A 201 3.47 -8.88 20.36
N THR A 202 2.69 -9.49 21.26
CA THR A 202 2.93 -10.87 21.72
C THR A 202 2.98 -11.91 20.60
N ILE A 203 2.20 -11.72 19.52
CA ILE A 203 2.24 -12.60 18.34
C ILE A 203 3.42 -12.23 17.44
N VAL A 204 3.70 -10.94 17.26
CA VAL A 204 4.87 -10.50 16.48
C VAL A 204 6.16 -11.02 17.10
N ASP A 205 6.31 -10.86 18.41
CA ASP A 205 7.48 -11.28 19.17
C ASP A 205 7.64 -12.81 19.16
N SER A 206 6.54 -13.57 19.15
CA SER A 206 6.62 -15.04 19.04
C SER A 206 7.15 -15.48 17.69
N TYR A 207 6.73 -14.85 16.59
CA TYR A 207 7.27 -15.15 15.25
C TYR A 207 8.72 -14.65 15.08
N LYS A 208 9.08 -13.51 15.67
CA LYS A 208 10.48 -13.04 15.72
C LYS A 208 11.38 -14.02 16.47
N ALA A 209 10.87 -14.66 17.52
CA ALA A 209 11.62 -15.69 18.25
C ALA A 209 11.88 -16.97 17.42
N LEU A 210 11.20 -17.15 16.28
CA LEU A 210 11.46 -18.25 15.36
C LEU A 210 12.57 -17.94 14.33
N GLU A 211 13.11 -16.71 14.31
CA GLU A 211 14.18 -16.35 13.36
C GLU A 211 15.41 -17.26 13.51
N GLY A 212 15.96 -17.67 12.38
CA GLY A 212 17.09 -18.59 12.33
C GLY A 212 17.50 -18.93 10.91
N GLU A 213 18.14 -20.09 10.74
CA GLU A 213 18.69 -20.52 9.43
C GLU A 213 17.61 -20.59 8.33
N ASN A 214 16.38 -20.96 8.68
CA ASN A 214 15.31 -21.27 7.74
C ASN A 214 14.10 -20.33 7.87
N LEU A 215 14.19 -19.26 8.65
CA LEU A 215 13.10 -18.31 8.85
C LEU A 215 13.65 -16.91 9.11
N SER A 216 13.12 -15.93 8.37
CA SER A 216 13.42 -14.51 8.56
C SER A 216 12.13 -13.74 8.80
N PHE A 217 12.11 -12.91 9.84
CA PHE A 217 10.99 -12.01 10.10
C PHE A 217 11.22 -10.68 9.38
N MET A 218 10.35 -10.36 8.44
CA MET A 218 10.49 -9.20 7.57
C MET A 218 9.67 -8.04 8.13
N ASP A 219 10.31 -7.10 8.82
CA ASP A 219 9.68 -5.88 9.30
C ASP A 219 9.69 -4.79 8.22
N THR A 220 8.76 -4.90 7.26
CA THR A 220 8.63 -3.96 6.14
C THR A 220 7.17 -3.69 5.80
N ASP A 221 6.90 -2.50 5.29
CA ASP A 221 5.60 -2.08 4.74
C ASP A 221 5.53 -2.26 3.20
N ASN A 222 6.66 -2.55 2.57
CA ASN A 222 6.76 -2.88 1.15
C ASN A 222 6.83 -4.40 0.95
N ILE A 223 5.70 -5.00 0.61
CA ILE A 223 5.57 -6.44 0.39
C ILE A 223 6.12 -6.89 -0.98
N ILE A 224 6.31 -5.98 -1.94
CA ILE A 224 6.65 -6.35 -3.32
C ILE A 224 7.97 -7.15 -3.42
N PRO A 225 9.06 -6.76 -2.75
CA PRO A 225 10.30 -7.55 -2.78
C PRO A 225 10.11 -8.97 -2.23
N LEU A 226 9.25 -9.15 -1.22
CA LEU A 226 8.94 -10.45 -0.63
C LEU A 226 8.15 -11.30 -1.62
N LEU A 227 7.17 -10.72 -2.31
CA LEU A 227 6.39 -11.40 -3.35
C LEU A 227 7.27 -11.86 -4.52
N LYS A 228 8.23 -11.03 -4.95
CA LYS A 228 9.16 -11.40 -6.03
C LYS A 228 10.15 -12.49 -5.62
N ALA A 229 10.54 -12.54 -4.34
CA ALA A 229 11.48 -13.54 -3.84
C ALA A 229 10.82 -14.90 -3.55
N ALA A 230 9.54 -14.91 -3.19
CA ALA A 230 8.85 -16.11 -2.78
C ALA A 230 8.45 -17.01 -3.96
N ASP A 231 8.63 -18.32 -3.78
CA ASP A 231 8.14 -19.33 -4.72
C ASP A 231 6.65 -19.67 -4.44
N VAL A 232 6.21 -19.52 -3.18
CA VAL A 232 4.82 -19.72 -2.74
C VAL A 232 4.44 -18.67 -1.68
N MET A 233 3.19 -18.19 -1.69
CA MET A 233 2.61 -17.35 -0.64
C MET A 233 1.47 -18.07 0.08
N VAL A 234 1.43 -17.96 1.41
CA VAL A 234 0.43 -18.56 2.32
C VAL A 234 -0.19 -17.50 3.22
#